data_AF-A0A377K4F3-F1
#
_entry.id   AF-A0A377K4F3-F1
#
_cell.length_a   1.000
_cell.length_b   1.000
_cell.length_c   1.000
_cell.angle_alpha   90.00
_cell.angle_beta   90.00
_cell.angle_gamma   90.00
#
_symmetry.space_group_name_H-M   'P 1'
#
loop_
_entity.id
_entity.type
_entity.pdbx_description
1 polymer ?
#
loop_
_entity_poly.entity_id
_entity_poly.type
_entity_poly.pdbx_seq_one_letter_code
_entity_poly.pdbx_strand_id
1 'polypeptide(L)'
;MQQPVRKRKLIVNGEPQDYNEHLFWNMLATVFGLPATVYPLAKTMDELPCGIQIISGHFHDDVTINFAEFCESISGGFTVPEGY
;
A
#
# COMPACT_ATOMS: atom_id res chain seq x y z
N MET A 1 -21.21 -18.13 -0.03
CA MET A 1 -21.77 -17.03 -0.83
C MET A 1 -21.03 -15.75 -0.44
N GLN A 2 -20.41 -15.02 -1.38
CA GLN A 2 -19.71 -13.77 -1.04
C GLN A 2 -20.72 -12.71 -0.56
N GLN A 3 -20.38 -12.00 0.52
CA GLN A 3 -21.18 -10.87 0.99
C GLN A 3 -21.04 -9.66 0.03
N PRO A 4 -22.07 -8.82 -0.14
CA PRO A 4 -21.96 -7.59 -0.91
C PRO A 4 -20.97 -6.62 -0.27
N VAL A 5 -20.20 -5.87 -1.06
CA VAL A 5 -19.10 -4.99 -0.59
C VAL A 5 -19.52 -4.06 0.54
N ARG A 6 -20.71 -3.45 0.45
CA ARG A 6 -21.25 -2.54 1.48
C ARG A 6 -21.52 -3.19 2.84
N LYS A 7 -21.57 -4.53 2.92
CA LYS A 7 -21.72 -5.27 4.17
C LYS A 7 -20.40 -5.83 4.69
N ARG A 8 -19.30 -5.69 3.95
CA ARG A 8 -17.98 -6.17 4.34
C ARG A 8 -17.36 -5.19 5.32
N LYS A 9 -16.67 -5.73 6.32
CA LYS A 9 -15.89 -4.99 7.30
C LYS A 9 -14.46 -5.51 7.32
N LEU A 10 -13.50 -4.63 7.57
CA LEU A 10 -12.11 -4.96 7.87
C LEU A 10 -11.86 -4.68 9.35
N ILE A 11 -11.09 -5.54 10.03
CA ILE A 11 -10.65 -5.27 11.39
C ILE A 11 -9.35 -4.49 11.30
N VAL A 12 -9.35 -3.26 11.80
CA VAL A 12 -8.19 -2.36 11.80
C VAL A 12 -7.96 -1.91 13.23
N ASN A 13 -6.80 -2.25 13.79
CA ASN A 13 -6.47 -1.99 15.21
C ASN A 13 -7.55 -2.51 16.19
N GLY A 14 -8.14 -3.66 15.90
CA GLY A 14 -9.20 -4.28 16.70
C GLY A 14 -10.61 -3.75 16.42
N GLU A 15 -10.75 -2.68 15.64
CA GLU A 15 -12.05 -2.04 15.37
C GLU A 15 -12.58 -2.37 13.97
N PRO A 16 -13.90 -2.60 13.80
CA PRO A 16 -14.49 -2.87 12.50
C PRO A 16 -14.67 -1.59 11.67
N GLN A 17 -13.94 -1.49 10.56
CA GLN A 17 -14.04 -0.40 9.58
C GLN A 17 -14.79 -0.83 8.31
N ASP A 18 -15.44 0.12 7.62
CA ASP A 18 -16.08 -0.17 6.34
C ASP A 18 -15.06 -0.61 5.31
N TYR A 19 -15.39 -1.66 4.54
CA TYR A 19 -14.45 -2.20 3.56
C TYR A 19 -13.94 -1.14 2.58
N ASN A 20 -14.70 -0.12 2.22
CA ASN A 20 -14.23 0.89 1.27
C ASN A 20 -13.28 1.95 1.89
N GLU A 21 -13.10 1.99 3.21
CA GLU A 21 -12.21 2.97 3.85
C GLU A 21 -10.75 2.82 3.40
N HIS A 22 -10.29 1.59 3.13
CA HIS A 22 -8.92 1.36 2.63
C HIS A 22 -8.68 1.94 1.23
N LEU A 23 -9.73 2.18 0.44
CA LEU A 23 -9.63 2.72 -0.91
C LEU A 23 -9.35 4.23 -0.92
N PHE A 24 -9.43 4.90 0.22
CA PHE A 24 -9.23 6.35 0.25
C PHE A 24 -7.85 6.75 -0.30
N TRP A 25 -6.82 6.00 0.06
CA TRP A 25 -5.43 6.33 -0.28
C TRP A 25 -5.08 6.10 -1.74
N ASN A 26 -5.52 5.00 -2.35
CA ASN A 26 -5.23 4.71 -3.76
C ASN A 26 -6.16 5.47 -4.73
N MET A 27 -7.32 5.91 -4.27
CA MET A 27 -8.26 6.68 -5.08
C MET A 27 -7.66 8.01 -5.55
N LEU A 28 -6.82 8.67 -4.75
CA LEU A 28 -6.18 9.94 -5.13
C LEU A 28 -5.37 9.79 -6.43
N ALA A 29 -4.42 8.86 -6.46
CA ALA A 29 -3.62 8.61 -7.67
C ALA A 29 -4.48 8.15 -8.85
N THR A 30 -5.46 7.28 -8.58
CA THR A 30 -6.33 6.70 -9.62
C THR A 30 -7.20 7.76 -10.31
N VAL A 31 -7.88 8.61 -9.54
CA VAL A 31 -8.81 9.61 -10.09
C VAL A 31 -8.07 10.70 -10.85
N PHE A 32 -6.90 11.11 -10.35
CA PHE A 32 -6.10 12.14 -10.99
C PHE A 32 -5.18 11.60 -12.09
N GLY A 33 -5.06 10.29 -12.28
CA GLY A 33 -4.16 9.68 -13.26
C GLY A 33 -2.69 10.01 -12.98
N LEU A 34 -2.31 10.02 -11.70
CA LEU A 34 -0.95 10.31 -11.25
C LEU A 34 -0.14 9.02 -11.13
N PRO A 35 1.17 9.06 -11.42
CA PRO A 35 2.06 7.94 -11.12
C PRO A 35 2.06 7.62 -9.62
N ALA A 36 1.99 6.33 -9.30
CA ALA A 36 2.02 5.84 -7.93
C ALA A 36 2.76 4.51 -7.83
N THR A 37 3.79 4.46 -6.98
CA THR A 37 4.55 3.24 -6.67
C THR A 37 4.31 2.87 -5.21
N VAL A 38 4.10 1.58 -4.91
CA VAL A 38 3.94 1.07 -3.54
C VAL A 38 5.22 0.37 -3.09
N TYR A 39 5.86 0.93 -2.06
CA TYR A 39 7.06 0.37 -1.45
C TYR A 39 6.70 -0.52 -0.24
N PRO A 40 7.15 -1.78 -0.16
CA PRO A 40 6.89 -2.63 1.00
C PRO A 40 7.72 -2.17 2.21
N LEU A 41 7.08 -2.00 3.37
CA LEU A 41 7.77 -1.71 4.61
C LEU A 41 8.34 -2.99 5.24
N ALA A 42 9.45 -2.83 5.96
CA ALA A 42 9.97 -3.89 6.81
C ALA A 42 8.90 -4.30 7.84
N LYS A 43 8.64 -5.60 7.92
CA LYS A 43 7.68 -6.18 8.86
C LYS A 43 8.22 -6.05 10.29
N THR A 44 7.45 -5.45 11.20
CA THR A 44 7.69 -5.56 12.66
C THR A 44 7.11 -6.88 13.17
N MET A 45 7.61 -7.41 14.29
CA MET A 45 7.07 -8.67 14.86
C MET A 45 5.55 -8.54 15.05
N ASP A 46 4.82 -9.56 14.61
CA ASP A 46 3.37 -9.72 14.71
C ASP A 46 2.49 -8.80 13.84
N GLU A 47 3.06 -7.93 13.00
CA GLU A 47 2.28 -7.10 12.07
C GLU A 47 2.05 -7.78 10.71
N LEU A 48 0.93 -7.47 10.07
CA LEU A 48 0.70 -7.82 8.66
C LEU A 48 1.62 -6.99 7.75
N PRO A 49 1.96 -7.46 6.53
CA PRO A 49 2.72 -6.66 5.58
C PRO A 49 2.04 -5.30 5.32
N CYS A 50 2.82 -4.23 5.44
CA CYS A 50 2.39 -2.85 5.18
C CYS A 50 3.23 -2.25 4.04
N GLY A 51 2.73 -1.18 3.43
CA GLY A 51 3.46 -0.47 2.38
C GLY A 51 3.19 1.03 2.39
N ILE A 52 4.11 1.78 1.79
CA ILE A 52 3.99 3.22 1.56
C ILE A 52 3.66 3.46 0.09
N GLN A 53 2.61 4.24 -0.17
CA GLN A 53 2.30 4.71 -1.51
C GLN A 53 3.03 6.04 -1.78
N ILE A 54 3.85 6.06 -2.82
CA ILE A 54 4.64 7.21 -3.27
C ILE A 54 3.95 7.77 -4.52
N ILE A 55 3.52 9.03 -4.48
CA ILE A 55 2.81 9.69 -5.60
C ILE A 55 3.64 10.87 -6.09
N SER A 56 3.78 11.01 -7.42
CA SER A 56 4.43 12.16 -8.06
C SER A 56 3.45 12.96 -8.93
N GLY A 57 3.97 14.00 -9.60
CA GLY A 57 3.26 14.67 -10.69
C GLY A 57 3.13 13.78 -11.94
N HIS A 58 2.27 14.19 -12.87
CA HIS A 58 2.06 13.51 -14.15
C HIS A 58 3.36 13.25 -14.91
N PHE A 59 3.46 12.05 -15.50
CA PHE A 59 4.57 11.59 -16.34
C PHE A 59 5.94 11.54 -15.65
N HIS A 60 5.97 11.57 -14.31
CA HIS A 60 7.18 11.45 -13.50
C HIS A 60 7.24 10.09 -12.77
N ASP A 61 6.86 9.01 -13.46
CA ASP A 61 6.90 7.65 -12.93
C ASP A 61 8.28 7.28 -12.37
N ASP A 62 9.33 7.73 -13.07
CA ASP A 62 10.74 7.61 -12.68
C ASP A 62 11.00 8.16 -11.27
N VAL A 63 10.39 9.29 -10.89
CA VAL A 63 10.54 9.86 -9.55
C VAL A 63 10.00 8.91 -8.47
N THR A 64 8.83 8.31 -8.68
CA THR A 64 8.25 7.38 -7.69
C THR A 64 9.04 6.08 -7.57
N ILE A 65 9.55 5.58 -8.69
CA ILE A 65 10.35 4.34 -8.76
C ILE A 65 11.73 4.56 -8.12
N ASN A 66 12.43 5.64 -8.50
CA ASN A 66 13.74 5.97 -7.95
C ASN A 66 13.67 6.25 -6.45
N PHE A 67 12.58 6.85 -5.97
CA PHE A 67 12.38 7.03 -4.54
C PHE A 67 12.14 5.69 -3.80
N ALA A 68 11.40 4.76 -4.41
CA ALA A 68 11.24 3.41 -3.86
C ALA A 68 12.59 2.67 -3.79
N GLU A 69 13.42 2.75 -4.83
CA GLU A 69 14.78 2.19 -4.83
C GLU A 69 15.65 2.83 -3.75
N PHE A 70 15.55 4.14 -3.54
CA PHE A 70 16.22 4.81 -2.43
C PHE A 70 15.76 4.28 -1.07
N CYS A 71 14.46 3.99 -0.88
CA CYS A 71 13.96 3.37 0.35
C CYS A 71 14.56 1.98 0.61
N GLU A 72 14.85 1.19 -0.43
CA GLU A 72 15.53 -0.10 -0.30
C GLU A 72 16.93 0.06 0.29
N SER A 73 17.66 1.11 -0.12
CA SER A 73 19.00 1.39 0.41
C SER A 73 19.01 1.67 1.93
N ILE A 74 17.87 2.11 2.48
CA ILE A 74 17.71 2.38 3.91
C ILE A 74 17.22 1.15 4.67
N SER A 75 16.29 0.39 4.10
CA SER A 75 15.54 -0.65 4.83
C SER A 75 15.89 -2.09 4.43
N GLY A 76 16.78 -2.30 3.47
CA GLY A 76 17.24 -3.62 3.04
C GLY A 76 16.35 -4.29 1.99
N GLY A 77 15.32 -3.57 1.50
CA GLY A 77 14.43 -4.02 0.44
C GLY A 77 13.47 -5.15 0.82
N PHE A 78 12.91 -5.81 -0.19
CA PHE A 78 11.91 -6.86 -0.01
C PHE A 78 12.53 -8.16 0.51
N THR A 79 11.88 -8.75 1.53
CA THR A 79 12.16 -10.12 2.01
C THR A 79 10.98 -11.01 1.68
N VAL A 80 11.25 -12.15 1.02
CA VAL A 80 10.23 -13.14 0.68
C VAL A 80 9.54 -13.66 1.95
N PRO A 81 8.20 -13.69 2.02
CA PRO A 81 7.47 -14.28 3.14
C PRO A 81 7.72 -15.79 3.26
N GLU A 82 7.74 -16.32 4.47
CA GLU A 82 7.84 -17.78 4.68
C GLU A 82 6.70 -18.52 3.97
N GLY A 83 7.04 -19.63 3.29
CA GLY A 83 6.07 -20.52 2.64
C GLY A 83 5.75 -20.19 1.17
N TYR A 84 6.49 -19.28 0.56
CA TYR A 84 6.52 -19.01 -0.89
C TYR A 84 7.91 -19.32 -1.46
#